data_AF-A0A3E0MYE4-F1
#
_entry.id   AF-A0A3E0MYE4-F1
#
_cell.length_a   1.000
_cell.length_b   1.000
_cell.length_c   1.000
_cell.angle_alpha   90.00
_cell.angle_beta   90.00
_cell.angle_gamma   90.00
#
_symmetry.space_group_name_H-M   'P 1'
#
loop_
_entity.id
_entity.type
_entity.pdbx_description
1 polymer ?
#
loop_
_entity_poly.entity_id
_entity_poly.type
_entity_poly.pdbx_seq_one_letter_code
_entity_poly.pdbx_strand_id
1 'polypeptide(L)'
;MSTSQLQNRPQPESLTASAPSRSSWKLSRTAVNFLLDTFLLLNFVTLLFTTVVVRFIFPLGAAAEGWRLWGLNLGGWLELQFATLAVMTAAVLLHVMLHWNWICGVVTSRLGGGQKHKKPVKDRDGIRTIYGVGLLIMILNVLGVALAIAALMIRSPLD
;
A
#
# COMPACT_ATOMS: atom_id res chain seq x y z
N MET A 1 -42.93 -40.13 -61.73
CA MET A 1 -41.81 -40.01 -60.79
C MET A 1 -40.86 -38.93 -61.30
N SER A 2 -41.07 -37.67 -60.92
CA SER A 2 -40.09 -36.59 -61.11
C SER A 2 -40.52 -35.38 -60.29
N THR A 3 -39.89 -35.20 -59.12
CA THR A 3 -40.00 -34.02 -58.27
C THR A 3 -38.61 -33.76 -57.68
N SER A 4 -37.73 -33.21 -58.51
CA SER A 4 -36.35 -32.86 -58.15
C SER A 4 -36.00 -31.48 -58.67
N GLN A 5 -36.73 -30.46 -58.21
CA GLN A 5 -36.32 -29.06 -58.27
C GLN A 5 -37.18 -28.28 -57.28
N LEU A 6 -36.64 -27.95 -56.10
CA LEU A 6 -36.90 -26.69 -55.40
C LEU A 6 -36.10 -26.64 -54.09
N GLN A 7 -35.47 -25.49 -53.89
CA GLN A 7 -35.07 -24.94 -52.60
C GLN A 7 -33.64 -25.20 -52.11
N ASN A 8 -32.68 -24.92 -52.98
CA ASN A 8 -31.41 -24.34 -52.55
C ASN A 8 -31.66 -22.85 -52.22
N ARG A 9 -31.71 -22.47 -50.94
CA ARG A 9 -31.73 -21.07 -50.48
C ARG A 9 -30.48 -20.82 -49.64
N PRO A 10 -29.65 -19.80 -49.97
CA PRO A 10 -28.59 -19.37 -49.08
C PRO A 10 -29.19 -18.72 -47.83
N GLN A 11 -28.72 -19.16 -46.66
CA GLN A 11 -29.07 -18.57 -45.36
C GLN A 11 -28.45 -17.16 -45.29
N PRO A 12 -29.21 -16.12 -44.89
CA PRO A 12 -28.65 -14.79 -44.69
C PRO A 12 -27.74 -14.82 -43.46
N GLU A 13 -26.51 -14.34 -43.66
CA GLU A 13 -25.53 -14.03 -42.63
C GLU A 13 -26.16 -13.12 -41.57
N SER A 14 -26.67 -13.70 -40.49
CA SER A 14 -27.05 -12.94 -39.32
C SER A 14 -25.78 -12.55 -38.59
N LEU A 15 -25.35 -11.31 -38.83
CA LEU A 15 -24.35 -10.57 -38.06
C LEU A 15 -24.59 -10.77 -36.55
N THR A 16 -23.90 -11.74 -35.98
CA THR A 16 -23.77 -11.87 -34.54
C THR A 16 -22.87 -10.73 -34.08
N ALA A 17 -23.50 -9.59 -33.78
CA ALA A 17 -22.87 -8.47 -33.12
C ALA A 17 -22.18 -8.99 -31.85
N SER A 18 -20.86 -9.17 -31.93
CA SER A 18 -20.02 -9.57 -30.82
C SER A 18 -20.11 -8.47 -29.76
N ALA A 19 -20.81 -8.75 -28.67
CA ALA A 19 -20.84 -7.86 -27.52
C ALA A 19 -19.41 -7.53 -27.09
N PRO A 20 -19.09 -6.26 -26.77
CA PRO A 20 -17.75 -5.89 -26.35
C PRO A 20 -17.39 -6.68 -25.09
N SER A 21 -16.38 -7.53 -25.23
CA SER A 21 -15.68 -8.21 -24.15
C SER A 21 -15.33 -7.17 -23.08
N ARG A 22 -16.06 -7.18 -21.96
CA ARG A 22 -15.69 -6.39 -20.77
C ARG A 22 -14.36 -6.93 -20.30
N SER A 23 -13.26 -6.28 -20.71
CA SER A 23 -11.93 -6.61 -20.25
C SER A 23 -11.91 -6.44 -18.73
N SER A 24 -12.08 -7.54 -18.01
CA SER A 24 -11.83 -7.61 -16.59
C SER A 24 -10.35 -7.30 -16.43
N TRP A 25 -10.04 -6.06 -16.01
CA TRP A 25 -8.69 -5.63 -15.71
C TRP A 25 -8.19 -6.48 -14.55
N LYS A 26 -7.60 -7.63 -14.86
CA LYS A 26 -6.76 -8.36 -13.93
C LYS A 26 -5.51 -7.51 -13.77
N LEU A 27 -5.55 -6.57 -12.83
CA LEU A 27 -4.35 -5.85 -12.40
C LEU A 27 -3.31 -6.91 -12.05
N SER A 28 -2.22 -6.94 -12.82
CA SER A 28 -1.09 -7.80 -12.52
C SER A 28 -0.60 -7.42 -11.12
N ARG A 29 -0.28 -8.41 -10.28
CA ARG A 29 0.31 -8.18 -8.95
C ARG A 29 1.51 -7.24 -9.03
N THR A 30 2.27 -7.32 -10.12
CA THR A 30 3.38 -6.41 -10.41
C THR A 30 2.93 -4.96 -10.57
N ALA A 31 1.81 -4.70 -11.23
CA ALA A 31 1.27 -3.35 -11.40
C ALA A 31 0.77 -2.78 -10.06
N VAL A 32 0.12 -3.59 -9.23
CA VAL A 32 -0.32 -3.18 -7.88
C VAL A 32 0.89 -2.84 -7.00
N ASN A 33 1.92 -3.68 -7.01
CA ASN A 33 3.16 -3.42 -6.25
C ASN A 33 3.85 -2.14 -6.72
N PHE A 34 4.02 -1.98 -8.03
CA PHE A 34 4.63 -0.77 -8.58
C PHE A 34 3.85 0.50 -8.23
N LEU A 35 2.51 0.43 -8.26
CA LEU A 35 1.66 1.54 -7.87
C LEU A 35 1.79 1.86 -6.37
N LEU A 36 1.83 0.83 -5.51
CA LEU A 36 2.02 0.99 -4.07
C LEU A 36 3.38 1.63 -3.76
N ASP A 37 4.43 1.19 -4.43
CA ASP A 37 5.79 1.72 -4.26
C ASP A 37 5.88 3.18 -4.73
N THR A 38 5.23 3.50 -5.84
CA THR A 38 5.11 4.88 -6.35
C THR A 38 4.34 5.75 -5.36
N PHE A 39 3.23 5.25 -4.82
CA PHE A 39 2.45 5.94 -3.79
C PHE A 39 3.26 6.19 -2.52
N LEU A 40 4.05 5.21 -2.07
CA LEU A 40 4.99 5.33 -0.95
C LEU A 40 6.01 6.45 -1.19
N LEU A 41 6.60 6.50 -2.38
CA LEU A 41 7.57 7.53 -2.74
C LEU A 41 6.93 8.92 -2.71
N LEU A 42 5.75 9.08 -3.30
CA LEU A 42 5.03 10.36 -3.33
C LEU A 42 4.64 10.82 -1.92
N ASN A 43 4.15 9.90 -1.08
CA ASN A 43 3.79 10.22 0.29
C ASN A 43 5.02 10.57 1.13
N PHE A 44 6.15 9.88 0.93
CA PHE A 44 7.43 10.23 1.56
C PHE A 44 7.89 11.64 1.18
N VAL A 45 7.85 11.99 -0.10
CA VAL A 45 8.20 13.35 -0.57
C VAL A 45 7.27 14.39 0.05
N THR A 46 5.99 14.08 0.17
CA THR A 46 5.00 14.97 0.80
C THR A 46 5.30 15.17 2.29
N LEU A 47 5.62 14.10 3.01
CA LEU A 47 6.02 14.14 4.42
C LEU A 47 7.32 14.93 4.62
N LEU A 48 8.30 14.76 3.74
CA LEU A 48 9.54 15.53 3.77
C LEU A 48 9.26 17.02 3.54
N PHE A 49 8.43 17.33 2.55
CA PHE A 49 8.03 18.71 2.25
C PHE A 49 7.32 19.36 3.43
N THR A 50 6.31 18.72 4.02
CA THR A 50 5.59 19.27 5.19
C THR A 50 6.51 19.45 6.38
N THR A 51 7.46 18.52 6.60
CA THR A 51 8.48 18.63 7.66
C THR A 51 9.38 19.85 7.46
N VAL A 52 9.85 20.08 6.23
CA VAL A 52 10.68 21.25 5.91
C VAL A 52 9.89 22.55 6.09
N VAL A 53 8.64 22.59 5.62
CA VAL A 53 7.74 23.75 5.79
C VAL A 53 7.57 24.10 7.26
N VAL A 54 7.16 23.13 8.08
CA VAL A 54 6.93 23.33 9.52
C VAL A 54 8.22 23.75 10.23
N ARG A 55 9.36 23.15 9.87
CA ARG A 55 10.62 23.36 10.63
C ARG A 55 11.39 24.62 10.25
N PHE A 56 11.32 25.03 8.99
CA PHE A 56 12.14 26.12 8.44
C PHE A 56 11.35 27.34 7.99
N ILE A 57 10.07 27.19 7.59
CA ILE A 57 9.27 28.34 7.14
C ILE A 57 8.53 28.99 8.30
N PHE A 58 7.99 28.19 9.22
CA PHE A 58 7.32 28.73 10.41
C PHE A 58 8.33 29.04 11.53
N PRO A 59 8.18 30.19 12.22
CA PRO A 59 8.95 30.46 13.44
C PRO A 59 8.57 29.46 14.54
N LEU A 60 9.52 29.11 15.41
CA LEU A 60 9.30 28.14 16.48
C LEU A 60 8.50 28.77 17.64
N GLY A 61 7.47 28.06 18.14
CA GLY A 61 6.75 28.39 19.37
C GLY A 61 5.67 29.47 19.22
N ALA A 62 5.37 30.18 20.31
CA ALA A 62 4.29 31.18 20.41
C ALA A 62 4.45 32.35 19.42
N ALA A 63 5.65 32.55 18.86
CA ALA A 63 5.90 33.56 17.83
C ALA A 63 5.23 33.25 16.47
N ALA A 64 4.68 32.04 16.28
CA ALA A 64 3.94 31.67 15.08
C ALA A 64 2.46 32.08 15.10
N GLU A 65 1.97 32.69 16.19
CA GLU A 65 0.60 33.19 16.24
C GLU A 65 0.34 34.19 15.11
N GLY A 66 -0.72 33.95 14.33
CA GLY A 66 -1.12 34.78 13.19
C GLY A 66 -0.39 34.48 11.86
N TRP A 67 0.70 33.70 11.86
CA TRP A 67 1.39 33.33 10.62
C TRP A 67 0.58 32.30 9.83
N ARG A 68 0.37 32.59 8.55
CA ARG A 68 -0.34 31.70 7.62
C ARG A 68 0.48 31.49 6.37
N LEU A 69 0.65 30.23 5.99
CA LEU A 69 1.25 29.83 4.72
C LEU A 69 0.18 29.15 3.89
N TRP A 70 -0.13 29.72 2.72
CA TRP A 70 -1.20 29.25 1.82
C TRP A 70 -2.56 29.06 2.51
N GLY A 71 -2.90 29.98 3.42
CA GLY A 71 -4.17 29.96 4.15
C GLY A 71 -4.21 29.01 5.35
N LEU A 72 -3.20 28.15 5.53
CA LEU A 72 -3.06 27.27 6.68
C LEU A 72 -2.14 27.90 7.73
N ASN A 73 -2.54 27.81 9.00
CA ASN A 73 -1.68 28.17 10.14
C ASN A 73 -0.72 27.00 10.47
N LEU A 74 0.19 27.23 11.42
CA LEU A 74 1.12 26.19 11.88
C LEU A 74 0.40 24.90 12.32
N GLY A 75 -0.73 25.02 13.01
CA GLY A 75 -1.55 23.88 13.43
C GLY A 75 -2.03 23.02 12.27
N GLY A 76 -2.59 23.63 11.22
CA GLY A 76 -3.04 22.91 10.02
C GLY A 76 -1.90 22.21 9.28
N TRP A 77 -0.71 22.83 9.22
CA TRP A 77 0.48 22.19 8.65
C TRP A 77 0.98 21.01 9.49
N LEU A 78 0.92 21.12 10.82
CA LEU A 78 1.25 20.02 11.74
C LEU A 78 0.25 18.87 11.62
N GLU A 79 -1.04 19.15 11.51
CA GLU A 79 -2.08 18.13 11.26
C GLU A 79 -1.85 17.42 9.93
N LEU A 80 -1.52 18.15 8.87
CA LEU A 80 -1.19 17.57 7.57
C LEU A 80 0.08 16.70 7.63
N GLN A 81 1.11 17.16 8.34
CA GLN A 81 2.33 16.38 8.59
C GLN A 81 2.02 15.09 9.36
N PHE A 82 1.17 15.17 10.38
CA PHE A 82 0.75 13.99 11.15
C PHE A 82 -0.09 13.02 10.31
N ALA A 83 -1.04 13.52 9.52
CA ALA A 83 -1.85 12.70 8.63
C ALA A 83 -0.99 11.98 7.58
N THR A 84 -0.05 12.69 6.95
CA THR A 84 0.89 12.09 5.99
C THR A 84 1.80 11.07 6.65
N LEU A 85 2.29 11.32 7.87
CA LEU A 85 3.05 10.35 8.66
C LEU A 85 2.23 9.08 8.96
N ALA A 86 0.96 9.23 9.34
CA ALA A 86 0.07 8.10 9.62
C ALA A 86 -0.18 7.25 8.37
N VAL A 87 -0.49 7.90 7.23
CA VAL A 87 -0.68 7.21 5.94
C VAL A 87 0.62 6.54 5.49
N MET A 88 1.77 7.21 5.67
CA MET A 88 3.08 6.66 5.33
C MET A 88 3.38 5.40 6.14
N THR A 89 3.11 5.44 7.45
CA THR A 89 3.26 4.29 8.33
C THR A 89 2.39 3.13 7.87
N ALA A 90 1.09 3.36 7.61
CA ALA A 90 0.19 2.33 7.11
C ALA A 90 0.62 1.76 5.75
N ALA A 91 1.08 2.62 4.83
CA ALA A 91 1.54 2.21 3.51
C ALA A 91 2.82 1.36 3.59
N VAL A 92 3.77 1.70 4.46
CA VAL A 92 4.99 0.91 4.70
C VAL A 92 4.61 -0.48 5.23
N LEU A 93 3.70 -0.55 6.20
CA LEU A 93 3.22 -1.84 6.74
C LEU A 93 2.61 -2.72 5.65
N LEU A 94 1.74 -2.14 4.81
CA LEU A 94 1.15 -2.85 3.68
C LEU A 94 2.23 -3.32 2.68
N HIS A 95 3.19 -2.46 2.32
CA HIS A 95 4.28 -2.80 1.42
C HIS A 95 5.13 -3.95 1.95
N VAL A 96 5.49 -3.94 3.23
CA VAL A 96 6.22 -5.03 3.88
C VAL A 96 5.42 -6.34 3.81
N MET A 97 4.10 -6.30 4.04
CA MET A 97 3.25 -7.49 3.90
C MET A 97 3.24 -8.05 2.47
N LEU A 98 3.17 -7.19 1.45
CA LEU A 98 3.19 -7.61 0.05
C LEU A 98 4.56 -8.14 -0.38
N HIS A 99 5.64 -7.55 0.14
CA HIS A 99 7.02 -7.95 -0.17
C HIS A 99 7.51 -9.13 0.68
N TRP A 100 6.77 -9.53 1.71
CA TRP A 100 7.16 -10.58 2.67
C TRP A 100 7.58 -11.90 2.00
N ASN A 101 6.91 -12.29 0.92
CA ASN A 101 7.27 -13.50 0.17
C ASN A 101 8.66 -13.40 -0.49
N TRP A 102 9.01 -12.20 -0.99
CA TRP A 102 10.36 -11.94 -1.50
C TRP A 102 11.38 -11.97 -0.37
N ILE A 103 11.07 -11.39 0.80
CA ILE A 103 11.96 -11.40 1.97
C ILE A 103 12.28 -12.85 2.39
N CYS A 104 11.27 -13.72 2.50
CA CYS A 104 11.51 -15.14 2.78
C CYS A 104 12.39 -15.80 1.70
N GLY A 105 12.17 -15.47 0.42
CA GLY A 105 13.01 -15.93 -0.69
C GLY A 105 14.47 -15.51 -0.56
N VAL A 106 14.73 -14.25 -0.22
CA VAL A 106 16.08 -13.70 -0.03
C VAL A 106 16.75 -14.27 1.21
N VAL A 107 16.05 -14.35 2.34
CA VAL A 107 16.59 -14.90 3.59
C VAL A 107 16.97 -16.37 3.41
N THR A 108 16.12 -17.17 2.76
CA THR A 108 16.43 -18.57 2.46
C THR A 108 17.58 -18.72 1.46
N SER A 109 17.71 -17.82 0.46
CA SER A 109 18.83 -17.88 -0.49
C SER A 109 20.16 -17.45 0.13
N ARG A 110 20.14 -16.53 1.11
CA ARG A 110 21.35 -16.03 1.80
C ARG A 110 21.80 -16.92 2.95
N LEU A 111 20.88 -17.55 3.69
CA LEU A 111 21.21 -18.42 4.83
C LEU A 111 21.34 -19.91 4.46
N GLY A 112 20.75 -20.35 3.34
CA GLY A 112 20.80 -21.74 2.87
C GLY A 112 21.52 -21.85 1.54
N GLY A 113 22.84 -21.83 1.54
CA GLY A 113 23.71 -21.85 0.35
C GLY A 113 23.63 -23.13 -0.52
N GLY A 114 22.48 -23.40 -1.15
CA GLY A 114 22.40 -24.37 -2.27
C GLY A 114 21.35 -25.48 -2.15
N GLN A 115 20.20 -25.27 -1.51
CA GLN A 115 19.17 -26.31 -1.50
C GLN A 115 18.32 -26.35 -2.78
N LYS A 116 18.73 -27.26 -3.66
CA LYS A 116 18.00 -27.83 -4.79
C LYS A 116 16.49 -27.90 -4.53
N HIS A 117 15.73 -27.22 -5.39
CA HIS A 117 14.38 -27.52 -5.87
C HIS A 117 13.67 -28.69 -5.12
N LYS A 118 13.18 -28.46 -3.89
CA LYS A 118 12.28 -29.41 -3.21
C LYS A 118 10.86 -28.86 -3.27
N LYS A 119 10.06 -29.55 -4.11
CA LYS A 119 8.61 -29.60 -4.37
C LYS A 119 7.71 -28.44 -3.83
N PRO A 120 6.71 -27.99 -4.62
CA PRO A 120 5.76 -26.98 -4.19
C PRO A 120 4.84 -27.55 -3.10
N VAL A 121 5.21 -27.34 -1.84
CA VAL A 121 4.32 -27.58 -0.70
C VAL A 121 3.32 -26.44 -0.69
N LYS A 122 2.09 -26.74 -1.13
CA LYS A 122 0.91 -25.87 -1.23
C LYS A 122 0.50 -25.19 0.09
N ASP A 123 1.19 -25.50 1.19
CA ASP A 123 0.89 -25.07 2.57
C ASP A 123 1.84 -23.97 3.10
N ARG A 124 2.86 -23.55 2.34
CA ARG A 124 3.79 -22.48 2.75
C ARG A 124 3.16 -21.09 2.72
N ASP A 125 2.08 -20.89 1.96
CA ASP A 125 1.46 -19.57 1.79
C ASP A 125 0.73 -19.10 3.05
N GLY A 126 0.02 -20.01 3.75
CA GLY A 126 -0.68 -19.69 5.01
C GLY A 126 0.27 -19.42 6.18
N ILE A 127 1.38 -20.16 6.25
CA ILE A 127 2.40 -19.95 7.28
C ILE A 127 3.13 -18.60 7.06
N ARG A 128 3.37 -18.21 5.80
CA ARG A 128 4.00 -16.93 5.47
C ARG A 128 3.13 -15.73 5.85
N THR A 129 1.83 -15.78 5.58
CA THR A 129 0.91 -14.72 6.01
C THR A 129 0.80 -14.64 7.53
N ILE A 130 0.81 -15.76 8.24
CA ILE A 130 0.83 -15.77 9.72
C ILE A 130 2.08 -15.07 10.27
N TYR A 131 3.27 -15.31 9.71
CA TYR A 131 4.47 -14.59 10.15
C TYR A 131 4.40 -13.10 9.86
N GLY A 132 3.88 -12.72 8.69
CA GLY A 132 3.69 -11.30 8.34
C GLY A 132 2.71 -10.60 9.28
N VAL A 133 1.57 -11.24 9.57
CA VAL A 133 0.57 -10.74 10.53
C VAL A 133 1.12 -10.70 11.95
N GLY A 134 1.86 -11.75 12.37
CA GLY A 134 2.48 -11.80 13.69
C GLY A 134 3.51 -10.68 13.91
N LEU A 135 4.35 -10.41 12.90
CA LEU A 135 5.29 -9.29 12.93
C LEU A 135 4.55 -7.95 13.00
N LEU A 136 3.47 -7.79 12.23
CA LEU A 136 2.63 -6.59 12.24
C LEU A 136 2.06 -6.32 13.64
N ILE A 137 1.47 -7.35 14.26
CA ILE A 137 0.90 -7.28 15.60
C ILE A 137 1.99 -6.92 16.61
N MET A 138 3.18 -7.53 16.51
CA MET A 138 4.31 -7.21 17.40
C MET A 138 4.72 -5.74 17.27
N ILE A 139 4.93 -5.24 16.04
CA ILE A 139 5.34 -3.84 15.80
C ILE A 139 4.29 -2.87 16.33
N LEU A 140 3.01 -3.13 16.06
CA LEU A 140 1.89 -2.31 16.54
C LEU A 140 1.82 -2.29 18.07
N ASN A 141 2.04 -3.42 18.74
CA ASN A 141 2.06 -3.49 20.21
C ASN A 141 3.25 -2.72 20.78
N VAL A 142 4.45 -2.88 20.21
CA VAL A 142 5.64 -2.14 20.65
C VAL A 142 5.43 -0.64 20.50
N LEU A 143 4.89 -0.19 19.37
CA LEU A 143 4.59 1.23 19.13
C LEU A 143 3.51 1.74 20.11
N GLY A 144 2.44 0.97 20.30
CA GLY A 144 1.36 1.33 21.22
C GLY A 144 1.84 1.43 22.67
N VAL A 145 2.68 0.50 23.12
CA VAL A 145 3.31 0.54 24.45
C VAL A 145 4.23 1.75 24.58
N ALA A 146 5.07 2.03 23.57
CA ALA A 146 5.95 3.20 23.58
C ALA A 146 5.15 4.51 23.68
N LEU A 147 4.05 4.65 22.94
CA LEU A 147 3.16 5.80 23.01
C LEU A 147 2.43 5.89 24.36
N ALA A 148 1.99 4.76 24.92
CA ALA A 148 1.37 4.73 26.25
C ALA A 148 2.36 5.16 27.34
N ILE A 149 3.61 4.68 27.28
CA ILE A 149 4.68 5.10 28.19
C ILE A 149 4.92 6.62 28.04
N ALA A 150 5.04 7.11 26.80
CA ALA A 150 5.24 8.54 26.54
C ALA A 150 4.09 9.39 27.09
N ALA A 151 2.84 8.94 26.93
CA ALA A 151 1.66 9.61 27.47
C ALA A 151 1.65 9.64 29.01
N LEU A 152 2.04 8.55 29.66
CA LEU A 152 2.17 8.48 31.13
C LEU A 152 3.33 9.31 31.67
N MET A 153 4.33 9.60 30.84
CA MET A 153 5.48 10.43 31.21
C MET A 153 5.23 11.94 31.04
N ILE A 154 4.16 12.35 30.35
CA ILE A 154 3.74 13.76 30.34
C ILE A 154 3.30 14.14 31.75
N ARG A 155 4.12 14.95 32.41
CA ARG A 155 3.74 15.64 33.64
C ARG A 155 3.12 16.97 33.23
N SER A 156 1.90 17.25 33.68
CA SER A 156 1.36 18.61 33.62
C SER A 156 2.29 19.52 34.43
N PRO A 157 2.64 20.71 33.92
CA PRO A 157 3.33 21.71 34.74
C PRO A 157 2.47 21.95 35.98
N LEU A 158 3.07 21.74 37.15
CA LEU A 158 2.42 21.92 38.45
C LEU A 158 1.96 23.38 38.56
N ASP A 159 0.66 23.59 38.76
CA ASP A 159 0.10 24.82 39.33
C ASP A 159 0.41 24.89 40.84
#